data_AF-A0A538GPR3-F1
#
_entry.id   AF-A0A538GPR3-F1
#
_cell.length_a   1.000
_cell.length_b   1.000
_cell.length_c   1.000
_cell.angle_alpha   90.00
_cell.angle_beta   90.00
_cell.angle_gamma   90.00
#
_symmetry.space_group_name_H-M   'P 1'
#
loop_
_entity.id
_entity.type
_entity.pdbx_description
1 polymer ?
#
loop_
_entity_poly.entity_id
_entity_poly.type
_entity_poly.pdbx_seq_one_letter_code
_entity_poly.pdbx_strand_id
1 'polypeptide(L)'
;AERPELELSIRGAVNTGEAVVTLSARPSHGEAMVAGDVVNTASRLQAHAPVGEIVVGAETYLATRAAIEYEPVEPVTAKGKAKPISAWRALGATSALGERDLSTTPFVGRDREIGLLDATWERVELERRPHLITVLGPPGVGKSRLAAEFMERIASRGGRVVRGRCLPYRERSAYGAFAAQVKELAGIFDSDDVDLATGKLRTLVERLVGTEEAEAVAGHLAILLGFETKTTAPDRDSLFQSVRVFIEAGARDEATAFVFEDIHWADPALLDLIELLATRLHGLPVLLLTLSRPELLDSRPAWGGGMVAYNALPLEPLTGGDAAQLALHLLGADTKAAQVAQAAEGNPLFIEQLAAVMSESGAPAETLPSTIRGLVSARLDALPAEERDVILDASIAGRIFWRGALERIARDPSCLAVALAALERRDLIHRDAVSRIEGDVQWSFKHVLIRDVAYDLQPRARRREAHRHIAEFIEASTPEVGEAGAALARHWRGAGELEHAVKHFVAAAEEAERGWAKQYAVTLYKEALDMTPDDDVERVRFLRKRLAVAQQTYMHMDDAHLLGLGSGEN
;
A
#
# COMPACT_ATOMS: atom_id res chain seq x y z
N ALA A 1 -23.48 2.44 27.43
CA ALA A 1 -22.50 2.52 28.55
C ALA A 1 -23.25 2.25 29.85
N GLU A 2 -23.05 1.08 30.49
CA GLU A 2 -23.96 0.55 31.51
C GLU A 2 -23.56 0.78 32.98
N ARG A 3 -22.47 1.50 33.30
CA ARG A 3 -22.11 1.83 34.71
C ARG A 3 -21.37 3.18 34.82
N PRO A 4 -22.07 4.30 35.06
CA PRO A 4 -21.46 5.63 35.19
C PRO A 4 -20.65 5.84 36.47
N GLU A 5 -20.66 4.87 37.39
CA GLU A 5 -20.03 4.96 38.73
C GLU A 5 -18.58 4.47 38.77
N LEU A 6 -18.10 3.88 37.66
CA LEU A 6 -16.71 3.52 37.49
C LEU A 6 -15.99 4.74 36.91
N GLU A 7 -15.20 5.45 37.73
CA GLU A 7 -14.29 6.53 37.30
C GLU A 7 -13.13 5.98 36.45
N LEU A 8 -13.45 5.42 35.28
CA LEU A 8 -12.49 4.83 34.37
C LEU A 8 -11.67 5.94 33.71
N SER A 9 -10.39 5.98 34.07
CA SER A 9 -9.39 6.86 33.50
C SER A 9 -8.54 6.08 32.49
N ILE A 10 -8.49 6.56 31.25
CA ILE A 10 -7.75 5.91 30.15
C ILE A 10 -6.51 6.75 29.83
N ARG A 11 -5.41 6.09 29.49
CA ARG A 11 -4.21 6.71 28.89
C ARG A 11 -3.88 5.96 27.61
N GLY A 12 -3.69 6.68 26.52
CA GLY A 12 -3.39 6.10 25.23
C GLY A 12 -1.98 6.45 24.76
N ALA A 13 -1.35 5.54 24.01
CA ALA A 13 -0.26 5.94 23.15
C ALA A 13 -0.29 5.21 21.81
N VAL A 14 0.16 5.89 20.77
CA VAL A 14 0.26 5.34 19.42
C VAL A 14 1.69 5.50 18.95
N ASN A 15 2.28 4.41 18.46
CA ASN A 15 3.60 4.45 17.87
C ASN A 15 3.62 3.63 16.58
N THR A 16 4.33 4.13 15.58
CA THR A 16 4.44 3.52 14.26
C THR A 16 5.83 2.92 14.09
N GLY A 17 5.89 1.70 13.57
CA GLY A 17 7.13 0.96 13.38
C GLY A 17 6.87 -0.53 13.15
N GLU A 18 7.93 -1.29 12.91
CA GLU A 18 7.85 -2.72 12.60
C GLU A 18 7.55 -3.56 13.85
N ALA A 19 6.59 -4.48 13.71
CA ALA A 19 6.23 -5.48 14.72
C ALA A 19 5.94 -6.83 14.07
N VAL A 20 6.22 -7.91 14.81
CA VAL A 20 5.84 -9.28 14.45
C VAL A 20 4.57 -9.63 15.20
N VAL A 21 3.54 -10.05 14.46
CA VAL A 21 2.23 -10.43 15.01
C VAL A 21 1.98 -11.91 14.74
N THR A 22 1.57 -12.66 15.76
CA THR A 22 1.05 -14.02 15.57
C THR A 22 -0.43 -13.96 15.17
N LEU A 23 -0.72 -14.10 13.87
CA LEU A 23 -2.08 -13.99 13.30
C LEU A 23 -3.06 -15.08 13.78
N SER A 24 -2.56 -16.20 14.32
CA SER A 24 -3.40 -17.26 14.92
C SER A 24 -3.98 -16.92 16.28
N ALA A 25 -3.65 -15.75 16.80
CA ALA A 25 -4.12 -15.25 18.07
C ALA A 25 -5.64 -15.06 18.08
N ARG A 26 -6.32 -15.68 19.05
CA ARG A 26 -7.71 -15.36 19.37
C ARG A 26 -7.69 -14.24 20.42
N PRO A 27 -8.11 -12.99 20.09
CA PRO A 27 -8.11 -11.88 21.04
C PRO A 27 -8.94 -12.19 22.30
N SER A 28 -9.99 -13.01 22.16
CA SER A 28 -10.83 -13.51 23.25
C SER A 28 -10.10 -14.40 24.26
N HIS A 29 -8.92 -14.92 23.92
CA HIS A 29 -8.08 -15.76 24.77
C HIS A 29 -6.77 -15.08 25.23
N GLY A 30 -6.55 -13.80 24.86
CA GLY A 30 -5.33 -13.07 25.25
C GLY A 30 -4.06 -13.46 24.49
N GLU A 31 -4.19 -14.19 23.37
CA GLU A 31 -3.05 -14.81 22.65
C GLU A 31 -2.45 -13.93 21.53
N ALA A 32 -2.87 -12.67 21.40
CA ALA A 32 -2.31 -11.74 20.41
C ALA A 32 -0.94 -11.24 20.85
N MET A 33 0.10 -12.04 20.62
CA MET A 33 1.47 -11.61 20.83
C MET A 33 1.90 -10.70 19.67
N VAL A 34 1.97 -9.41 19.95
CA VAL A 34 2.65 -8.41 19.12
C VAL A 34 4.03 -8.19 19.75
N ALA A 35 5.09 -8.58 19.05
CA ALA A 35 6.47 -8.44 19.51
C ALA A 35 7.23 -7.44 18.62
N GLY A 36 7.88 -6.46 19.23
CA GLY A 36 8.68 -5.48 18.50
C GLY A 36 9.11 -4.31 19.39
N ASP A 37 10.16 -3.62 18.97
CA ASP A 37 10.63 -2.40 19.66
C ASP A 37 9.57 -1.30 19.65
N VAL A 38 8.72 -1.26 18.60
CA VAL A 38 7.60 -0.32 18.50
C VAL A 38 6.58 -0.50 19.63
N VAL A 39 6.28 -1.75 20.03
CA VAL A 39 5.32 -2.07 21.11
C VAL A 39 5.87 -1.63 22.46
N ASN A 40 7.15 -1.94 22.72
CA ASN A 40 7.83 -1.50 23.93
C ASN A 40 7.85 0.02 24.02
N THR A 41 8.13 0.70 22.90
CA THR A 41 8.12 2.16 22.80
C THR A 41 6.73 2.73 23.04
N ALA A 42 5.68 2.17 22.42
CA ALA A 42 4.29 2.59 22.65
C ALA A 42 3.89 2.45 24.13
N SER A 43 4.20 1.31 24.76
CA SER A 43 3.93 1.08 26.19
C SER A 43 4.63 2.11 27.09
N ARG A 44 5.86 2.50 26.74
CA ARG A 44 6.61 3.53 27.48
C ARG A 44 6.01 4.91 27.32
N LEU A 45 5.59 5.27 26.10
CA LEU A 45 4.87 6.52 25.85
C LEU A 45 3.54 6.54 26.62
N GLN A 46 2.80 5.44 26.63
CA GLN A 46 1.52 5.30 27.35
C GLN A 46 1.70 5.51 28.87
N ALA A 47 2.77 4.96 29.44
CA ALA A 47 3.06 5.12 30.86
C ALA A 47 3.31 6.60 31.27
N HIS A 48 3.74 7.43 30.32
CA HIS A 48 4.01 8.86 30.53
C HIS A 48 2.89 9.76 29.97
N ALA A 49 1.88 9.20 29.29
CA ALA A 49 0.76 9.96 28.77
C ALA A 49 -0.13 10.48 29.92
N PRO A 50 -0.61 11.72 29.88
CA PRO A 50 -1.58 12.22 30.85
C PRO A 50 -2.92 11.46 30.78
N VAL A 51 -3.69 11.48 31.87
CA VAL A 51 -5.02 10.83 31.92
C VAL A 51 -5.97 11.51 30.93
N GLY A 52 -6.68 10.72 30.14
CA GLY A 52 -7.62 11.17 29.11
C GLY A 52 -6.95 11.54 27.78
N GLU A 53 -5.61 11.46 27.71
CA GLU A 53 -4.86 11.94 26.54
C GLU A 53 -4.16 10.81 25.80
N ILE A 54 -3.84 11.09 24.53
CA ILE A 54 -3.11 10.20 23.63
C ILE A 54 -1.76 10.84 23.30
N VAL A 55 -0.68 10.12 23.59
CA VAL A 55 0.67 10.53 23.22
C VAL A 55 1.18 9.70 22.05
N VAL A 56 1.85 10.33 21.09
CA VAL A 56 2.38 9.68 19.89
C VAL A 56 3.89 9.82 19.77
N GLY A 57 4.53 8.82 19.18
CA GLY A 57 5.94 8.88 18.80
C GLY A 57 6.18 9.69 17.53
N ALA A 58 7.46 10.00 17.25
CA ALA A 58 7.85 10.83 16.10
C ALA A 58 7.31 10.33 14.76
N GLU A 59 7.38 9.02 14.55
CA GLU A 59 6.95 8.42 13.29
C GLU A 59 5.44 8.57 13.06
N THR A 60 4.65 8.35 14.11
CA THR A 60 3.19 8.55 14.08
C THR A 60 2.85 10.02 13.88
N TYR A 61 3.54 10.93 14.58
CA TYR A 61 3.39 12.37 14.39
C TYR A 61 3.63 12.76 12.92
N LEU A 62 4.78 12.38 12.35
CA LEU A 62 5.11 12.69 10.95
C LEU A 62 4.07 12.13 9.97
N ALA A 63 3.60 10.91 10.21
CA ALA A 63 2.61 10.25 9.36
C ALA A 63 1.20 10.87 9.44
N THR A 64 0.86 11.58 10.52
CA THR A 64 -0.52 12.03 10.81
C THR A 64 -0.67 13.52 11.07
N ARG A 65 0.41 14.31 11.10
CA ARG A 65 0.41 15.76 11.37
C ARG A 65 -0.47 16.60 10.45
N ALA A 66 -0.84 16.07 9.27
CA ALA A 66 -1.74 16.73 8.34
C ALA A 66 -3.23 16.51 8.66
N ALA A 67 -3.55 15.56 9.55
CA ALA A 67 -4.92 15.17 9.88
C ALA A 67 -5.23 15.28 11.38
N ILE A 68 -4.21 15.41 12.21
CA ILE A 68 -4.32 15.52 13.67
C ILE A 68 -3.52 16.73 14.13
N GLU A 69 -4.15 17.56 14.96
CA GLU A 69 -3.47 18.65 15.66
C GLU A 69 -2.66 18.11 16.83
N TYR A 70 -1.42 18.55 16.96
CA TYR A 70 -0.47 18.06 17.94
C TYR A 70 0.21 19.17 18.72
N GLU A 71 0.54 18.87 19.98
CA GLU A 71 1.40 19.69 20.82
C GLU A 71 2.65 18.89 21.23
N PRO A 72 3.87 19.44 21.14
CA PRO A 72 5.07 18.75 21.62
C PRO A 72 5.03 18.58 23.14
N VAL A 73 5.46 17.41 23.63
CA VAL A 73 5.61 17.15 25.08
C VAL A 73 7.06 16.85 25.43
N GLU A 74 7.38 16.83 26.73
CA GLU A 74 8.73 16.52 27.19
C GLU A 74 9.19 15.12 26.69
N PRO A 75 10.42 15.00 26.15
CA PRO A 75 10.92 13.73 25.67
C PRO A 75 10.96 12.65 26.77
N VAL A 76 10.41 11.48 26.46
CA VAL A 76 10.29 10.38 27.43
C VAL A 76 11.60 9.61 27.52
N THR A 77 12.23 9.63 28.70
CA THR A 77 13.41 8.80 28.98
C THR A 77 12.99 7.35 29.22
N ALA A 78 13.61 6.41 28.51
CA ALA A 78 13.18 5.03 28.54
C ALA A 78 14.36 4.06 28.69
N LYS A 79 14.29 3.15 29.67
CA LYS A 79 15.35 2.16 30.00
C LYS A 79 15.78 1.32 28.79
N GLY A 80 17.04 1.40 28.35
CA GLY A 80 17.54 0.66 27.18
C GLY A 80 17.48 1.41 25.85
N LYS A 81 17.03 2.68 25.84
CA LYS A 81 17.25 3.61 24.72
C LYS A 81 18.40 4.54 25.07
N ALA A 82 19.32 4.73 24.13
CA ALA A 82 20.48 5.60 24.32
C ALA A 82 20.12 7.10 24.27
N LYS A 83 18.99 7.46 23.65
CA LYS A 83 18.47 8.83 23.55
C LYS A 83 17.03 8.89 24.05
N PRO A 84 16.59 10.01 24.67
CA PRO A 84 15.18 10.24 24.99
C PRO A 84 14.28 10.15 23.75
N ILE A 85 13.04 9.70 23.94
CA ILE A 85 12.06 9.51 22.86
C ILE A 85 11.25 10.80 22.72
N SER A 86 11.37 11.48 21.58
CA SER A 86 10.50 12.63 21.27
C SER A 86 9.04 12.18 21.17
N ALA A 87 8.14 12.99 21.72
CA ALA A 87 6.73 12.66 21.84
C ALA A 87 5.84 13.89 21.64
N TRP A 88 4.61 13.65 21.18
CA TRP A 88 3.60 14.68 20.92
C TRP A 88 2.25 14.24 21.50
N ARG A 89 1.48 15.19 22.01
CA ARG A 89 0.11 14.99 22.45
C ARG A 89 -0.87 15.27 21.31
N ALA A 90 -1.76 14.33 21.01
CA ALA A 90 -2.84 14.52 20.05
C ALA A 90 -3.98 15.34 20.68
N LEU A 91 -4.33 16.47 20.07
CA LEU A 91 -5.37 17.38 20.56
C LEU A 91 -6.74 17.10 19.92
N GLY A 92 -6.76 16.78 18.63
CA GLY A 92 -7.98 16.51 17.89
C GLY A 92 -7.73 16.24 16.41
N ALA A 93 -8.69 15.62 15.73
CA ALA A 93 -8.63 15.47 14.29
C ALA A 93 -9.04 16.78 13.59
N THR A 94 -8.25 17.20 12.62
CA THR A 94 -8.51 18.40 11.80
C THR A 94 -9.32 18.08 10.55
N SER A 95 -9.39 16.80 10.15
CA SER A 95 -10.18 16.30 9.04
C SER A 95 -11.12 15.16 9.48
N ALA A 96 -12.16 14.87 8.69
CA ALA A 96 -13.00 13.71 8.93
C ALA A 96 -12.17 12.41 8.82
N LEU A 97 -12.54 11.38 9.59
CA LEU A 97 -11.80 10.12 9.67
C LEU A 97 -11.51 9.51 8.29
N GLY A 98 -10.22 9.42 7.96
CA GLY A 98 -9.73 8.87 6.69
C GLY A 98 -9.65 9.88 5.55
N GLU A 99 -10.25 11.06 5.67
CA GLU A 99 -10.07 12.13 4.68
C GLU A 99 -8.68 12.74 4.83
N ARG A 100 -7.87 12.55 3.80
CA ARG A 100 -6.64 13.32 3.62
C ARG A 100 -7.02 14.54 2.80
N ASP A 101 -6.62 15.73 3.24
CA ASP A 101 -6.76 16.92 2.41
C ASP A 101 -6.17 16.64 1.04
N LEU A 102 -6.96 16.89 0.01
CA LEU A 102 -6.51 16.73 -1.36
C LEU A 102 -5.34 17.69 -1.57
N SER A 103 -4.20 17.13 -1.94
CA SER A 103 -2.98 17.85 -2.28
C SER A 103 -3.30 19.06 -3.14
N THR A 104 -2.93 20.29 -2.76
CA THR A 104 -3.15 21.48 -3.60
C THR A 104 -2.28 21.49 -4.86
N THR A 105 -1.44 20.47 -5.00
CA THR A 105 -0.56 20.24 -6.15
C THR A 105 -1.39 20.05 -7.43
N PRO A 106 -0.96 20.60 -8.57
CA PRO A 106 -1.66 20.41 -9.85
C PRO A 106 -1.87 18.93 -10.19
N PHE A 107 -2.99 18.63 -10.85
CA PHE A 107 -3.30 17.30 -11.36
C PHE A 107 -2.44 16.98 -12.60
N VAL A 108 -1.78 15.82 -12.64
CA VAL A 108 -0.78 15.47 -13.66
C VAL A 108 -1.02 14.05 -14.22
N GLY A 109 -0.87 13.89 -15.54
CA GLY A 109 -0.68 12.59 -16.22
C GLY A 109 -1.90 11.70 -16.42
N ARG A 110 -3.11 12.20 -16.12
CA ARG A 110 -4.36 11.42 -16.10
C ARG A 110 -5.39 11.87 -17.12
N ASP A 111 -4.94 12.50 -18.20
CA ASP A 111 -5.83 13.06 -19.22
C ASP A 111 -6.70 12.00 -19.89
N ARG A 112 -6.18 10.78 -20.06
CA ARG A 112 -6.91 9.65 -20.66
C ARG A 112 -8.01 9.14 -19.73
N GLU A 113 -7.69 8.93 -18.46
CA GLU A 113 -8.63 8.43 -17.46
C GLU A 113 -9.74 9.45 -17.19
N ILE A 114 -9.40 10.74 -17.06
CA ILE A 114 -10.40 11.80 -16.96
C ILE A 114 -11.24 11.88 -18.23
N GLY A 115 -10.64 11.81 -19.41
CA GLY A 115 -11.39 11.85 -20.68
C GLY A 115 -12.42 10.72 -20.79
N LEU A 116 -12.10 9.52 -20.30
CA LEU A 116 -13.04 8.40 -20.27
C LEU A 116 -14.19 8.63 -19.28
N LEU A 117 -13.89 9.17 -18.10
CA LEU A 117 -14.90 9.51 -17.11
C LEU A 117 -15.84 10.60 -17.63
N ASP A 118 -15.29 11.67 -18.23
CA ASP A 118 -16.04 12.77 -18.83
C ASP A 118 -16.96 12.27 -19.96
N ALA A 119 -16.43 11.46 -20.88
CA ALA A 119 -17.23 10.90 -21.98
C ALA A 119 -18.35 9.97 -21.48
N THR A 120 -18.09 9.22 -20.41
CA THR A 120 -19.13 8.35 -19.81
C THR A 120 -20.21 9.18 -19.11
N TRP A 121 -19.83 10.26 -18.41
CA TRP A 121 -20.79 11.17 -17.81
C TRP A 121 -21.70 11.84 -18.84
N GLU A 122 -21.13 12.37 -19.92
CA GLU A 122 -21.90 12.96 -21.02
C GLU A 122 -22.92 11.98 -21.58
N ARG A 123 -22.54 10.71 -21.72
CA ARG A 123 -23.46 9.65 -22.15
C ARG A 123 -24.57 9.38 -21.14
N VAL A 124 -24.25 9.31 -19.86
CA VAL A 124 -25.23 9.12 -18.77
C VAL A 124 -26.27 10.24 -18.81
N GLU A 125 -25.81 11.47 -18.96
CA GLU A 125 -26.65 12.67 -19.00
C GLU A 125 -27.56 12.70 -20.24
N LEU A 126 -26.98 12.53 -21.43
CA LEU A 126 -27.70 12.63 -22.71
C LEU A 126 -28.60 11.43 -22.99
N GLU A 127 -28.13 10.21 -22.74
CA GLU A 127 -28.88 8.98 -23.04
C GLU A 127 -29.82 8.57 -21.89
N ARG A 128 -29.69 9.19 -20.71
CA ARG A 128 -30.39 8.79 -19.48
C ARG A 128 -30.26 7.30 -19.21
N ARG A 129 -29.05 6.80 -19.35
CA ARG A 129 -28.71 5.39 -19.12
C ARG A 129 -27.78 5.30 -17.91
N PRO A 130 -28.20 4.61 -16.85
CA PRO A 130 -27.33 4.39 -15.72
C PRO A 130 -26.07 3.63 -16.12
N HIS A 131 -24.94 4.01 -15.55
CA HIS A 131 -23.64 3.39 -15.87
C HIS A 131 -22.85 3.13 -14.60
N LEU A 132 -22.20 1.97 -14.52
CA LEU A 132 -21.27 1.61 -13.45
C LEU A 132 -19.83 1.75 -13.95
N ILE A 133 -19.01 2.53 -13.25
CA ILE A 133 -17.57 2.59 -13.46
C ILE A 133 -16.88 2.10 -12.19
N THR A 134 -15.92 1.18 -12.33
CA THR A 134 -15.04 0.77 -11.23
C THR A 134 -13.62 1.16 -11.55
N VAL A 135 -13.09 2.13 -10.79
CA VAL A 135 -11.67 2.51 -10.85
C VAL A 135 -10.88 1.57 -9.94
N LEU A 136 -10.02 0.75 -10.55
CA LEU A 136 -9.21 -0.26 -9.87
C LEU A 136 -7.76 0.17 -9.83
N GLY A 137 -7.14 0.17 -8.65
CA GLY A 137 -5.72 0.45 -8.59
C GLY A 137 -5.12 0.24 -7.21
N PRO A 138 -3.80 0.10 -7.11
CA PRO A 138 -3.13 -0.07 -5.82
C PRO A 138 -3.36 1.16 -4.92
N PRO A 139 -3.14 1.02 -3.60
CA PRO A 139 -3.23 2.16 -2.71
C PRO A 139 -2.21 3.26 -3.10
N GLY A 140 -2.53 4.52 -2.83
CA GLY A 140 -1.66 5.67 -3.15
C GLY A 140 -1.58 6.08 -4.62
N VAL A 141 -2.07 5.27 -5.57
CA VAL A 141 -1.95 5.52 -7.02
C VAL A 141 -2.73 6.74 -7.55
N GLY A 142 -3.57 7.35 -6.72
CA GLY A 142 -4.33 8.56 -7.05
C GLY A 142 -5.83 8.38 -7.34
N LYS A 143 -6.44 7.22 -7.00
CA LYS A 143 -7.88 6.97 -7.22
C LYS A 143 -8.78 8.09 -6.67
N SER A 144 -8.61 8.45 -5.39
CA SER A 144 -9.42 9.50 -4.77
C SER A 144 -9.15 10.88 -5.37
N ARG A 145 -7.93 11.15 -5.86
CA ARG A 145 -7.62 12.40 -6.57
C ARG A 145 -8.31 12.44 -7.93
N LEU A 146 -8.23 11.36 -8.71
CA LEU A 146 -8.95 11.24 -9.98
C LEU A 146 -10.46 11.43 -9.79
N ALA A 147 -11.03 10.78 -8.77
CA ALA A 147 -12.44 10.94 -8.44
C ALA A 147 -12.78 12.38 -8.05
N ALA A 148 -11.95 13.03 -7.22
CA ALA A 148 -12.17 14.42 -6.82
C ALA A 148 -12.18 15.40 -8.00
N GLU A 149 -11.19 15.29 -8.89
CA GLU A 149 -11.12 16.09 -10.13
C GLU A 149 -12.36 15.90 -11.01
N PHE A 150 -12.81 14.65 -11.13
CA PHE A 150 -13.99 14.33 -11.91
C PHE A 150 -15.29 14.80 -11.24
N MET A 151 -15.40 14.69 -9.91
CA MET A 151 -16.53 15.21 -9.14
C MET A 151 -16.64 16.74 -9.27
N GLU A 152 -15.53 17.46 -9.23
CA GLU A 152 -15.49 18.91 -9.47
C GLU A 152 -15.96 19.25 -10.90
N ARG A 153 -15.54 18.47 -11.90
CA ARG A 153 -16.02 18.62 -13.29
C ARG A 153 -17.52 18.37 -13.41
N ILE A 154 -18.05 17.33 -12.79
CA ILE A 154 -19.50 17.04 -12.77
C ILE A 154 -20.25 18.23 -12.16
N ALA A 155 -19.82 18.70 -10.99
CA ALA A 155 -20.44 19.84 -10.31
C ALA A 155 -20.40 21.11 -11.17
N SER A 156 -19.27 21.38 -11.85
CA SER A 156 -19.12 22.55 -12.73
C SER A 156 -20.07 22.53 -13.95
N ARG A 157 -20.53 21.34 -14.35
CA ARG A 157 -21.50 21.13 -15.44
C ARG A 157 -22.96 21.09 -14.93
N GLY A 158 -23.19 21.30 -13.63
CA GLY A 158 -24.53 21.28 -13.01
C GLY A 158 -25.03 19.88 -12.62
N GLY A 159 -24.16 18.87 -12.65
CA GLY A 159 -24.48 17.54 -12.11
C GLY A 159 -24.33 17.48 -10.60
N ARG A 160 -25.14 16.65 -9.95
CA ARG A 160 -25.03 16.39 -8.51
C ARG A 160 -24.06 15.25 -8.23
N VAL A 161 -23.29 15.40 -7.17
CA VAL A 161 -22.37 14.37 -6.68
C VAL A 161 -22.74 14.05 -5.24
N VAL A 162 -22.79 12.76 -4.90
CA VAL A 162 -23.06 12.29 -3.54
C VAL A 162 -22.02 11.24 -3.18
N ARG A 163 -21.31 11.43 -2.08
CA ARG A 163 -20.10 10.63 -1.76
C ARG A 163 -20.32 9.74 -0.55
N GLY A 164 -19.91 8.49 -0.67
CA GLY A 164 -19.93 7.50 0.40
C GLY A 164 -18.60 6.75 0.45
N ARG A 165 -18.11 6.42 1.64
CA ARG A 165 -16.85 5.70 1.80
C ARG A 165 -16.98 4.49 2.71
N CYS A 166 -16.35 3.39 2.32
CA CYS A 166 -16.22 2.20 3.13
C CYS A 166 -14.98 2.32 4.03
N LEU A 167 -15.13 2.06 5.34
CA LEU A 167 -14.05 2.17 6.32
C LEU A 167 -13.67 0.78 6.85
N PRO A 168 -12.37 0.48 7.03
CA PRO A 168 -11.89 -0.87 7.38
C PRO A 168 -12.24 -1.34 8.81
N TYR A 169 -12.53 -0.43 9.76
CA TYR A 169 -12.62 -0.76 11.20
C TYR A 169 -13.85 -0.20 11.94
N ARG A 170 -14.86 0.37 11.24
CA ARG A 170 -16.13 0.72 11.91
C ARG A 170 -16.90 -0.57 12.20
N GLU A 171 -17.62 -0.62 13.33
CA GLU A 171 -18.67 -1.63 13.55
C GLU A 171 -19.51 -1.73 12.29
N ARG A 172 -19.63 -2.97 11.77
CA ARG A 172 -20.12 -3.29 10.41
C ARG A 172 -21.55 -2.82 10.21
N SER A 173 -21.75 -1.53 9.91
CA SER A 173 -22.97 -1.09 9.25
C SER A 173 -22.88 -1.58 7.81
N ALA A 174 -23.66 -2.61 7.50
CA ALA A 174 -23.64 -3.33 6.23
C ALA A 174 -23.80 -2.43 4.98
N TYR A 175 -24.24 -1.19 5.17
CA TYR A 175 -24.51 -0.20 4.13
C TYR A 175 -23.84 1.16 4.39
N GLY A 176 -22.79 1.22 5.21
CA GLY A 176 -22.24 2.48 5.74
C GLY A 176 -21.96 3.58 4.70
N ALA A 177 -21.41 3.23 3.53
CA ALA A 177 -21.16 4.20 2.46
C ALA A 177 -22.47 4.76 1.86
N PHE A 178 -23.45 3.89 1.62
CA PHE A 178 -24.76 4.32 1.12
C PHE A 178 -25.54 5.11 2.18
N ALA A 179 -25.45 4.71 3.45
CA ALA A 179 -26.03 5.44 4.57
C ALA A 179 -25.48 6.87 4.66
N ALA A 180 -24.17 7.05 4.46
CA ALA A 180 -23.54 8.38 4.41
C ALA A 180 -24.13 9.25 3.28
N GLN A 181 -24.30 8.69 2.09
CA GLN A 181 -24.91 9.38 0.94
C GLN A 181 -26.35 9.81 1.23
N VAL A 182 -27.15 8.95 1.86
CA VAL A 182 -28.54 9.28 2.24
C VAL A 182 -28.57 10.36 3.32
N LYS A 183 -27.66 10.30 4.31
CA LYS A 183 -27.52 11.35 5.33
C LYS A 183 -27.17 12.69 4.70
N GLU A 184 -26.25 12.72 3.74
CA GLU A 184 -25.88 13.93 2.97
C GLU A 184 -27.09 14.52 2.25
N LEU A 185 -27.82 13.70 1.49
CA LEU A 185 -29.03 14.13 0.77
C LEU A 185 -30.15 14.62 1.69
N ALA A 186 -30.24 14.07 2.90
CA ALA A 186 -31.23 14.45 3.90
C ALA A 186 -30.80 15.60 4.81
N GLY A 187 -29.54 16.06 4.73
CA GLY A 187 -28.98 17.06 5.63
C GLY A 187 -28.93 16.58 7.09
N ILE A 188 -28.68 15.28 7.30
CA ILE A 188 -28.54 14.67 8.63
C ILE A 188 -27.09 14.79 9.08
N PHE A 189 -26.88 15.39 10.25
CA PHE A 189 -25.57 15.54 10.87
C PHE A 189 -25.38 14.50 11.98
N ASP A 190 -24.14 14.13 12.26
CA ASP A 190 -23.82 13.19 13.36
C ASP A 190 -24.16 13.75 14.75
N SER A 191 -24.38 15.07 14.86
CA SER A 191 -24.87 15.74 16.09
C SER A 191 -26.39 15.72 16.25
N ASP A 192 -27.14 15.31 15.23
CA ASP A 192 -28.59 15.23 15.31
C ASP A 192 -28.99 14.06 16.22
N ASP A 193 -30.00 14.27 17.06
CA ASP A 193 -30.66 13.15 17.73
C ASP A 193 -31.46 12.29 16.73
N VAL A 194 -31.85 11.09 17.16
CA VAL A 194 -32.52 10.10 16.31
C VAL A 194 -33.87 10.61 15.78
N ASP A 195 -34.61 11.38 16.57
CA ASP A 195 -35.92 11.90 16.19
C ASP A 195 -35.79 12.97 15.09
N LEU A 196 -34.85 13.88 15.25
CA LEU A 196 -34.53 14.91 14.26
C LEU A 196 -34.02 14.28 12.96
N ALA A 197 -33.10 13.31 13.05
CA ALA A 197 -32.56 12.62 11.89
C ALA A 197 -33.65 11.85 11.11
N THR A 198 -34.53 11.15 11.82
CA THR A 198 -35.66 10.42 11.23
C THR A 198 -36.67 11.38 10.60
N GLY A 199 -36.93 12.53 11.25
CA GLY A 199 -37.78 13.59 10.72
C GLY A 199 -37.25 14.15 9.39
N LYS A 200 -35.96 14.48 9.33
CA LYS A 200 -35.28 14.96 8.10
C LYS A 200 -35.36 13.93 6.97
N LEU A 201 -35.07 12.66 7.27
CA LEU A 201 -35.16 11.56 6.30
C LEU A 201 -36.58 11.46 5.72
N ARG A 202 -37.59 11.45 6.59
CA ARG A 202 -38.99 11.37 6.17
C ARG A 202 -39.39 12.57 5.30
N THR A 203 -39.03 13.79 5.67
CA THR A 203 -39.32 14.99 4.86
C THR A 203 -38.66 14.93 3.48
N LEU A 204 -37.41 14.45 3.38
CA LEU A 204 -36.76 14.23 2.10
C LEU A 204 -37.53 13.21 1.25
N VAL A 205 -37.86 12.06 1.84
CA VAL A 205 -38.54 10.98 1.13
C VAL A 205 -39.93 11.42 0.67
N GLU A 206 -40.74 12.03 1.56
CA GLU A 206 -42.06 12.58 1.21
C GLU A 206 -42.00 13.55 0.03
N ARG A 207 -40.98 14.40 -0.04
CA ARG A 207 -40.76 15.32 -1.16
C ARG A 207 -40.46 14.61 -2.47
N LEU A 208 -39.71 13.51 -2.43
CA LEU A 208 -39.24 12.80 -3.62
C LEU A 208 -40.26 11.78 -4.15
N VAL A 209 -40.84 10.96 -3.27
CA VAL A 209 -41.69 9.83 -3.66
C VAL A 209 -43.19 10.09 -3.46
N GLY A 210 -43.55 11.20 -2.79
CA GLY A 210 -44.93 11.50 -2.41
C GLY A 210 -45.36 10.82 -1.11
N THR A 211 -46.51 11.25 -0.57
CA THR A 211 -46.92 10.86 0.79
C THR A 211 -47.36 9.41 0.95
N GLU A 212 -47.84 8.75 -0.11
CA GLU A 212 -48.36 7.38 -0.03
C GLU A 212 -47.27 6.33 0.22
N GLU A 213 -46.09 6.49 -0.41
CA GLU A 213 -44.98 5.53 -0.29
C GLU A 213 -43.94 5.94 0.76
N ALA A 214 -44.00 7.18 1.25
CA ALA A 214 -42.93 7.77 2.04
C ALA A 214 -42.66 7.05 3.36
N GLU A 215 -43.70 6.58 4.05
CA GLU A 215 -43.53 5.91 5.35
C GLU A 215 -42.76 4.58 5.21
N ALA A 216 -43.11 3.78 4.19
CA ALA A 216 -42.41 2.54 3.89
C ALA A 216 -40.97 2.79 3.43
N VAL A 217 -40.78 3.71 2.48
CA VAL A 217 -39.44 4.03 1.94
C VAL A 217 -38.53 4.62 3.01
N ALA A 218 -39.01 5.60 3.79
CA ALA A 218 -38.23 6.20 4.88
C ALA A 218 -37.92 5.18 5.98
N GLY A 219 -38.88 4.31 6.33
CA GLY A 219 -38.67 3.24 7.31
C GLY A 219 -37.58 2.25 6.87
N HIS A 220 -37.59 1.82 5.61
CA HIS A 220 -36.56 0.94 5.06
C HIS A 220 -35.19 1.63 4.97
N LEU A 221 -35.13 2.89 4.55
CA LEU A 221 -33.87 3.65 4.55
C LEU A 221 -33.32 3.83 5.97
N ALA A 222 -34.18 4.10 6.96
CA ALA A 222 -33.77 4.22 8.36
C ALA A 222 -33.07 2.96 8.90
N ILE A 223 -33.51 1.76 8.48
CA ILE A 223 -32.82 0.49 8.78
C ILE A 223 -31.38 0.50 8.23
N LEU A 224 -31.20 0.94 6.98
CA LEU A 224 -29.87 1.01 6.34
C LEU A 224 -28.96 2.05 7.01
N LEU A 225 -29.55 3.13 7.56
CA LEU A 225 -28.84 4.17 8.32
C LEU A 225 -28.46 3.71 9.74
N GLY A 226 -28.98 2.57 10.20
CA GLY A 226 -28.76 2.05 11.55
C GLY A 226 -29.59 2.77 12.61
N PHE A 227 -30.70 3.41 12.24
CA PHE A 227 -31.63 4.00 13.20
C PHE A 227 -32.54 2.91 13.80
N GLU A 228 -32.81 3.02 15.10
CA GLU A 228 -33.85 2.21 15.73
C GLU A 228 -35.22 2.60 15.16
N THR A 229 -35.91 1.64 14.56
CA THR A 229 -37.20 1.88 13.90
C THR A 229 -38.22 0.83 14.32
N LYS A 230 -39.50 1.25 14.35
CA LYS A 230 -40.64 0.33 14.54
C LYS A 230 -41.00 -0.41 13.26
N THR A 231 -40.47 0.04 12.12
CA THR A 231 -40.68 -0.55 10.81
C THR A 231 -39.72 -1.70 10.61
N THR A 232 -40.22 -2.86 10.21
CA THR A 232 -39.40 -4.00 9.78
C THR A 232 -39.53 -4.16 8.28
N ALA A 233 -38.39 -4.30 7.59
CA ALA A 233 -38.44 -4.77 6.21
C ALA A 233 -38.75 -6.28 6.21
N PRO A 234 -39.70 -6.76 5.40
CA PRO A 234 -40.09 -8.17 5.37
C PRO A 234 -38.96 -9.06 4.82
N ASP A 235 -38.15 -8.51 3.92
CA ASP A 235 -37.00 -9.16 3.31
C ASP A 235 -36.01 -8.12 2.76
N ARG A 236 -34.88 -8.62 2.26
CA ARG A 236 -33.83 -7.83 1.63
C ARG A 236 -34.28 -7.16 0.31
N ASP A 237 -35.14 -7.82 -0.46
CA ASP A 237 -35.58 -7.32 -1.76
C ASP A 237 -36.45 -6.08 -1.59
N SER A 238 -37.23 -6.02 -0.52
CA SER A 238 -38.05 -4.88 -0.12
C SER A 238 -37.20 -3.68 0.29
N LEU A 239 -36.10 -3.90 1.02
CA LEU A 239 -35.11 -2.84 1.29
C LEU A 239 -34.53 -2.30 -0.01
N PHE A 240 -34.09 -3.18 -0.90
CA PHE A 240 -33.46 -2.81 -2.16
C PHE A 240 -34.44 -2.11 -3.11
N GLN A 241 -35.71 -2.51 -3.08
CA GLN A 241 -36.78 -1.84 -3.80
C GLN A 241 -36.97 -0.40 -3.31
N SER A 242 -37.02 -0.16 -2.00
CA SER A 242 -37.12 1.19 -1.44
C SER A 242 -35.91 2.06 -1.76
N VAL A 243 -34.71 1.48 -1.75
CA VAL A 243 -33.50 2.19 -2.21
C VAL A 243 -33.63 2.57 -3.68
N ARG A 244 -34.10 1.65 -4.53
CA ARG A 244 -34.29 1.92 -5.95
C ARG A 244 -35.29 3.05 -6.16
N VAL A 245 -36.47 2.99 -5.53
CA VAL A 245 -37.50 4.04 -5.62
C VAL A 245 -36.96 5.40 -5.16
N PHE A 246 -36.21 5.43 -4.05
CA PHE A 246 -35.57 6.64 -3.56
C PHE A 246 -34.57 7.24 -4.58
N ILE A 247 -33.71 6.42 -5.17
CA ILE A 247 -32.75 6.86 -6.19
C ILE A 247 -33.45 7.28 -7.49
N GLU A 248 -34.46 6.53 -7.93
CA GLU A 248 -35.24 6.83 -9.14
C GLU A 248 -35.96 8.18 -9.01
N ALA A 249 -36.51 8.48 -7.84
CA ALA A 249 -37.14 9.76 -7.55
C ALA A 249 -36.10 10.89 -7.40
N GLY A 250 -35.01 10.62 -6.67
CA GLY A 250 -33.95 11.60 -6.44
C GLY A 250 -33.25 12.05 -7.73
N ALA A 251 -32.94 11.12 -8.63
CA ALA A 251 -32.15 11.38 -9.85
C ALA A 251 -33.00 11.61 -11.12
N ARG A 252 -34.32 11.80 -10.97
CA ARG A 252 -35.22 11.98 -12.13
C ARG A 252 -34.91 13.27 -12.90
N ASP A 253 -34.79 14.37 -12.19
CA ASP A 253 -34.68 15.71 -12.77
C ASP A 253 -33.24 16.24 -12.80
N GLU A 254 -32.35 15.64 -12.02
CA GLU A 254 -30.96 16.08 -11.85
C GLU A 254 -30.01 14.89 -12.03
N ALA A 255 -29.10 14.99 -13.00
CA ALA A 255 -28.07 13.99 -13.23
C ALA A 255 -27.23 13.82 -11.96
N THR A 256 -27.08 12.58 -11.49
CA THR A 256 -26.48 12.30 -10.18
C THR A 256 -25.40 11.24 -10.26
N ALA A 257 -24.20 11.57 -9.78
CA ALA A 257 -23.11 10.64 -9.56
C ALA A 257 -23.08 10.19 -8.09
N PHE A 258 -23.30 8.90 -7.85
CA PHE A 258 -23.07 8.27 -6.56
C PHE A 258 -21.67 7.68 -6.54
N VAL A 259 -20.81 8.24 -5.69
CA VAL A 259 -19.40 7.86 -5.58
C VAL A 259 -19.22 6.98 -4.33
N PHE A 260 -18.74 5.76 -4.54
CA PHE A 260 -18.44 4.80 -3.48
C PHE A 260 -16.93 4.58 -3.39
N GLU A 261 -16.31 5.03 -2.31
CA GLU A 261 -14.88 4.88 -2.10
C GLU A 261 -14.53 3.63 -1.29
N ASP A 262 -13.37 3.05 -1.63
CA ASP A 262 -12.74 1.93 -0.95
C ASP A 262 -13.65 0.69 -0.84
N ILE A 263 -14.41 0.36 -1.90
CA ILE A 263 -15.41 -0.72 -1.86
C ILE A 263 -14.83 -2.15 -1.66
N HIS A 264 -13.52 -2.31 -1.70
CA HIS A 264 -12.83 -3.54 -1.26
C HIS A 264 -13.03 -3.82 0.25
N TRP A 265 -13.38 -2.80 1.04
CA TRP A 265 -13.79 -2.95 2.44
C TRP A 265 -15.31 -3.04 2.64
N ALA A 266 -16.09 -2.95 1.56
CA ALA A 266 -17.55 -2.97 1.67
C ALA A 266 -18.04 -4.34 2.16
N ASP A 267 -19.06 -4.32 3.03
CA ASP A 267 -19.78 -5.54 3.35
C ASP A 267 -20.43 -6.13 2.09
N PRO A 268 -20.57 -7.47 2.00
CA PRO A 268 -21.19 -8.10 0.85
C PRO A 268 -22.56 -7.53 0.49
N ALA A 269 -23.34 -7.11 1.47
CA ALA A 269 -24.67 -6.57 1.24
C ALA A 269 -24.68 -5.26 0.45
N LEU A 270 -23.69 -4.37 0.67
CA LEU A 270 -23.53 -3.13 -0.07
C LEU A 270 -23.09 -3.37 -1.51
N LEU A 271 -22.17 -4.33 -1.73
CA LEU A 271 -21.71 -4.67 -3.07
C LEU A 271 -22.85 -5.19 -3.94
N ASP A 272 -23.65 -6.10 -3.41
CA ASP A 272 -24.87 -6.59 -4.09
C ASP A 272 -25.89 -5.47 -4.34
N LEU A 273 -26.01 -4.48 -3.44
CA LEU A 273 -26.87 -3.31 -3.65
C LEU A 273 -26.39 -2.48 -4.85
N ILE A 274 -25.09 -2.22 -4.95
CA ILE A 274 -24.50 -1.47 -6.07
C ILE A 274 -24.75 -2.23 -7.38
N GLU A 275 -24.54 -3.54 -7.41
CA GLU A 275 -24.80 -4.36 -8.61
C GLU A 275 -26.28 -4.38 -9.00
N LEU A 276 -27.18 -4.46 -8.00
CA LEU A 276 -28.61 -4.38 -8.25
C LEU A 276 -28.97 -3.03 -8.87
N LEU A 277 -28.47 -1.92 -8.32
CA LEU A 277 -28.74 -0.59 -8.85
C LEU A 277 -28.21 -0.43 -10.28
N ALA A 278 -26.98 -0.88 -10.54
CA ALA A 278 -26.39 -0.86 -11.89
C ALA A 278 -27.22 -1.65 -12.91
N THR A 279 -27.88 -2.74 -12.46
CA THR A 279 -28.64 -3.63 -13.35
C THR A 279 -30.11 -3.20 -13.51
N ARG A 280 -30.72 -2.64 -12.47
CA ARG A 280 -32.17 -2.40 -12.39
C ARG A 280 -32.58 -0.95 -12.60
N LEU A 281 -31.67 0.01 -12.50
CA LEU A 281 -31.97 1.40 -12.84
C LEU A 281 -32.06 1.52 -14.36
N HIS A 282 -33.10 2.19 -14.84
CA HIS A 282 -33.36 2.41 -16.27
C HIS A 282 -33.92 3.81 -16.52
N GLY A 283 -33.54 4.45 -17.63
CA GLY A 283 -34.10 5.75 -18.02
C GLY A 283 -33.70 6.93 -17.14
N LEU A 284 -32.59 6.80 -16.39
CA LEU A 284 -32.11 7.78 -15.44
C LEU A 284 -30.67 8.21 -15.72
N PRO A 285 -30.34 9.51 -15.54
CA PRO A 285 -28.98 10.02 -15.62
C PRO A 285 -28.20 9.74 -14.33
N VAL A 286 -27.95 8.47 -14.03
CA VAL A 286 -27.24 8.03 -12.83
C VAL A 286 -25.87 7.44 -13.17
N LEU A 287 -24.81 7.99 -12.58
CA LEU A 287 -23.48 7.36 -12.62
C LEU A 287 -23.19 6.72 -11.26
N LEU A 288 -22.89 5.42 -11.27
CA LEU A 288 -22.33 4.73 -10.11
C LEU A 288 -20.82 4.67 -10.30
N LEU A 289 -20.08 5.53 -9.60
CA LEU A 289 -18.62 5.52 -9.63
C LEU A 289 -18.11 4.81 -8.38
N THR A 290 -17.33 3.76 -8.56
CA THR A 290 -16.74 3.00 -7.44
C THR A 290 -15.23 3.03 -7.51
N LEU A 291 -14.58 3.22 -6.37
CA LEU A 291 -13.12 3.16 -6.24
C LEU A 291 -12.75 1.93 -5.44
N SER A 292 -11.91 1.09 -6.00
CA SER A 292 -11.49 -0.14 -5.34
C SER A 292 -10.03 -0.45 -5.58
N ARG A 293 -9.53 -1.38 -4.78
CA ARG A 293 -8.26 -2.04 -5.06
C ARG A 293 -8.53 -3.38 -5.77
N PRO A 294 -7.54 -3.94 -6.49
CA PRO A 294 -7.73 -5.18 -7.24
C PRO A 294 -8.22 -6.37 -6.40
N GLU A 295 -7.95 -6.37 -5.08
CA GLU A 295 -8.33 -7.42 -4.13
C GLU A 295 -9.85 -7.63 -4.04
N LEU A 296 -10.66 -6.65 -4.46
CA LEU A 296 -12.11 -6.84 -4.61
C LEU A 296 -12.42 -8.06 -5.50
N LEU A 297 -11.65 -8.24 -6.59
CA LEU A 297 -11.88 -9.29 -7.57
C LEU A 297 -11.50 -10.69 -7.05
N ASP A 298 -10.77 -10.79 -5.94
CA ASP A 298 -10.52 -12.07 -5.28
C ASP A 298 -11.79 -12.58 -4.60
N SER A 299 -12.48 -11.67 -3.91
CA SER A 299 -13.73 -11.98 -3.20
C SER A 299 -14.96 -11.98 -4.12
N ARG A 300 -14.91 -11.20 -5.21
CA ARG A 300 -15.98 -11.08 -6.21
C ARG A 300 -15.44 -11.09 -7.65
N PRO A 301 -15.05 -12.27 -8.19
CA PRO A 301 -14.50 -12.38 -9.55
C PRO A 301 -15.47 -11.94 -10.66
N ALA A 302 -16.77 -12.02 -10.41
CA ALA A 302 -17.82 -11.65 -11.36
C ALA A 302 -18.26 -10.17 -11.25
N TRP A 303 -17.56 -9.34 -10.47
CA TRP A 303 -17.91 -7.93 -10.26
C TRP A 303 -18.09 -7.17 -11.57
N GLY A 304 -19.29 -6.62 -11.79
CA GLY A 304 -19.67 -5.93 -13.03
C GLY A 304 -19.82 -6.86 -14.25
N GLY A 305 -19.53 -8.15 -14.10
CA GLY A 305 -19.64 -9.17 -15.14
C GLY A 305 -21.11 -9.37 -15.56
N GLY A 306 -21.37 -9.33 -16.86
CA GLY A 306 -22.71 -9.49 -17.41
C GLY A 306 -23.55 -8.20 -17.45
N MET A 307 -23.03 -7.08 -16.94
CA MET A 307 -23.68 -5.78 -17.06
C MET A 307 -23.36 -5.13 -18.42
N VAL A 308 -24.38 -4.57 -19.07
CA VAL A 308 -24.23 -3.92 -20.39
C VAL A 308 -23.53 -2.55 -20.27
N ALA A 309 -23.82 -1.82 -19.18
CA ALA A 309 -23.33 -0.46 -18.94
C ALA A 309 -22.29 -0.46 -17.80
N TYR A 310 -21.17 -1.16 -18.03
CA TYR A 310 -20.09 -1.30 -17.06
C TYR A 310 -18.72 -1.02 -17.69
N ASN A 311 -17.87 -0.26 -16.99
CA ASN A 311 -16.45 -0.07 -17.32
C ASN A 311 -15.57 -0.35 -16.10
N ALA A 312 -14.60 -1.25 -16.27
CA ALA A 312 -13.46 -1.36 -15.37
C ALA A 312 -12.33 -0.43 -15.86
N LEU A 313 -11.95 0.55 -15.06
CA LEU A 313 -10.88 1.49 -15.35
C LEU A 313 -9.65 1.17 -14.47
N PRO A 314 -8.66 0.43 -14.98
CA PRO A 314 -7.42 0.21 -14.25
C PRO A 314 -6.63 1.53 -14.17
N LEU A 315 -6.15 1.86 -12.97
CA LEU A 315 -5.35 3.03 -12.68
C LEU A 315 -3.94 2.59 -12.30
N GLU A 316 -3.02 2.77 -13.24
CA GLU A 316 -1.60 2.40 -13.10
C GLU A 316 -0.79 3.53 -12.43
N PRO A 317 0.41 3.27 -11.91
CA PRO A 317 1.35 4.33 -11.52
C PRO A 317 1.57 5.36 -12.65
N LEU A 318 1.90 6.60 -12.28
CA LEU A 318 2.20 7.65 -13.25
C LEU A 318 3.38 7.25 -14.13
N THR A 319 3.38 7.71 -15.39
CA THR A 319 4.53 7.55 -16.26
C THR A 319 5.75 8.28 -15.68
N GLY A 320 6.97 7.92 -16.09
CA GLY A 320 8.18 8.59 -15.60
C GLY A 320 8.17 10.11 -15.82
N GLY A 321 7.58 10.58 -16.93
CA GLY A 321 7.44 12.01 -17.22
C GLY A 321 6.45 12.70 -16.27
N ASP A 322 5.27 12.11 -16.10
CA ASP A 322 4.23 12.65 -15.20
C ASP A 322 4.65 12.60 -13.73
N ALA A 323 5.34 11.54 -13.33
CA ALA A 323 5.91 11.37 -12.01
C ALA A 323 6.97 12.44 -11.71
N ALA A 324 7.87 12.70 -12.67
CA ALA A 324 8.87 13.75 -12.55
C ALA A 324 8.22 15.15 -12.49
N GLN A 325 7.17 15.38 -13.28
CA GLN A 325 6.42 16.64 -13.25
C GLN A 325 5.71 16.84 -11.91
N LEU A 326 5.08 15.80 -11.36
CA LEU A 326 4.48 15.86 -10.03
C LEU A 326 5.54 16.14 -8.95
N ALA A 327 6.68 15.46 -8.99
CA ALA A 327 7.80 15.69 -8.08
C ALA A 327 8.33 17.14 -8.18
N LEU A 328 8.38 17.70 -9.39
CA LEU A 328 8.82 19.06 -9.65
C LEU A 328 7.88 20.10 -9.00
N HIS A 329 6.56 19.88 -9.09
CA HIS A 329 5.57 20.75 -8.45
C HIS A 329 5.70 20.73 -6.91
N LEU A 330 6.05 19.58 -6.33
CA LEU A 330 6.19 19.42 -4.88
C LEU A 330 7.50 19.99 -4.32
N LEU A 331 8.59 19.90 -5.09
CA LEU A 331 9.93 20.32 -4.64
C LEU A 331 10.32 21.75 -5.06
N GLY A 332 9.62 22.36 -6.03
CA GLY A 332 9.89 23.73 -6.46
C GLY A 332 11.18 23.89 -7.27
N ALA A 333 11.24 23.30 -8.46
CA ALA A 333 12.37 23.36 -9.40
C ALA A 333 13.69 22.71 -8.92
N ASP A 334 13.62 21.77 -7.97
CA ASP A 334 14.77 20.99 -7.50
C ASP A 334 15.26 19.98 -8.57
N THR A 335 16.58 19.89 -8.76
CA THR A 335 17.23 18.93 -9.67
C THR A 335 17.02 17.47 -9.25
N LYS A 336 16.58 17.23 -8.02
CA LYS A 336 16.33 15.88 -7.47
C LYS A 336 14.94 15.32 -7.79
N ALA A 337 14.06 16.06 -8.47
CA ALA A 337 12.72 15.60 -8.83
C ALA A 337 12.73 14.26 -9.60
N ALA A 338 13.71 14.05 -10.49
CA ALA A 338 13.88 12.80 -11.22
C ALA A 338 14.24 11.62 -10.29
N GLN A 339 15.08 11.86 -9.27
CA GLN A 339 15.47 10.84 -8.30
C GLN A 339 14.27 10.44 -7.43
N VAL A 340 13.45 11.41 -7.02
CA VAL A 340 12.21 11.16 -6.28
C VAL A 340 11.22 10.37 -7.12
N ALA A 341 10.99 10.78 -8.37
CA ALA A 341 10.09 10.08 -9.28
C ALA A 341 10.54 8.63 -9.53
N GLN A 342 11.84 8.41 -9.69
CA GLN A 342 12.42 7.09 -9.85
C GLN A 342 12.26 6.23 -8.59
N ALA A 343 12.57 6.78 -7.41
CA ALA A 343 12.44 6.08 -6.13
C ALA A 343 10.98 5.77 -5.77
N ALA A 344 10.05 6.63 -6.19
CA ALA A 344 8.62 6.45 -6.00
C ALA A 344 7.95 5.52 -7.02
N GLU A 345 8.67 5.14 -8.08
CA GLU A 345 8.21 4.28 -9.18
C GLU A 345 6.82 4.71 -9.72
N GLY A 346 6.62 6.02 -9.84
CA GLY A 346 5.38 6.63 -10.37
C GLY A 346 4.19 6.65 -9.41
N ASN A 347 4.30 6.16 -8.16
CA ASN A 347 3.21 6.23 -7.20
C ASN A 347 3.08 7.66 -6.61
N PRO A 348 1.99 8.40 -6.86
CA PRO A 348 1.83 9.78 -6.37
C PRO A 348 2.00 9.94 -4.87
N LEU A 349 1.48 9.01 -4.06
CA LEU A 349 1.65 9.05 -2.61
C LEU A 349 3.12 8.96 -2.22
N PHE A 350 3.90 8.13 -2.91
CA PHE A 350 5.33 7.99 -2.63
C PHE A 350 6.11 9.23 -3.03
N ILE A 351 5.76 9.83 -4.17
CA ILE A 351 6.35 11.10 -4.63
C ILE A 351 6.13 12.19 -3.58
N GLU A 352 4.90 12.36 -3.08
CA GLU A 352 4.58 13.33 -2.04
C GLU A 352 5.39 13.12 -0.75
N GLN A 353 5.50 11.87 -0.29
CA GLN A 353 6.20 11.54 0.96
C GLN A 353 7.70 11.77 0.84
N LEU A 354 8.32 11.33 -0.26
CA LEU A 354 9.74 11.55 -0.52
C LEU A 354 10.04 13.04 -0.66
N ALA A 355 9.20 13.78 -1.40
CA ALA A 355 9.36 15.22 -1.54
C ALA A 355 9.27 15.94 -0.18
N ALA A 356 8.31 15.57 0.67
CA ALA A 356 8.15 16.15 2.01
C ALA A 356 9.37 15.88 2.91
N VAL A 357 9.90 14.65 2.93
CA VAL A 357 11.08 14.30 3.73
C VAL A 357 12.32 15.06 3.27
N MET A 358 12.48 15.23 1.96
CA MET A 358 13.61 15.97 1.40
C MET A 358 13.56 17.46 1.73
N SER A 359 12.38 18.08 1.64
CA SER A 359 12.18 19.49 2.02
C SER A 359 12.45 19.75 3.49
N GLU A 360 12.19 18.78 4.38
CA GLU A 360 12.34 18.95 5.83
C GLU A 360 13.72 18.59 6.38
N SER A 361 14.38 17.57 5.82
CA SER A 361 15.56 16.96 6.44
C SER A 361 16.86 17.20 5.67
N GLY A 362 16.79 17.62 4.40
CA GLY A 362 17.94 17.64 3.49
C GLY A 362 18.58 16.26 3.26
N ALA A 363 17.95 15.19 3.76
CA ALA A 363 18.44 13.83 3.71
C ALA A 363 18.42 13.28 2.26
N PRO A 364 19.33 12.34 1.92
CA PRO A 364 19.34 11.73 0.59
C PRO A 364 18.06 10.94 0.33
N ALA A 365 17.62 10.93 -0.94
CA ALA A 365 16.40 10.26 -1.41
C ALA A 365 16.40 8.72 -1.24
N GLU A 366 17.54 8.15 -0.81
CA GLU A 366 17.76 6.71 -0.66
C GLU A 366 17.12 6.13 0.60
N THR A 367 16.85 6.94 1.63
CA THR A 367 16.08 6.52 2.81
C THR A 367 14.59 6.60 2.53
N LEU A 368 13.99 5.47 2.16
CA LEU A 368 12.55 5.35 1.93
C LEU A 368 11.76 5.65 3.21
N PRO A 369 10.79 6.59 3.19
CA PRO A 369 9.90 6.87 4.30
C PRO A 369 9.14 5.62 4.76
N SER A 370 8.92 5.47 6.06
CA SER A 370 8.21 4.30 6.61
C SER A 370 6.75 4.20 6.20
N THR A 371 6.13 5.30 5.78
CA THR A 371 4.79 5.31 5.17
C THR A 371 4.75 4.51 3.86
N ILE A 372 5.84 4.53 3.09
CA ILE A 372 6.02 3.74 1.86
C ILE A 372 6.11 2.25 2.21
N ARG A 373 6.95 1.90 3.20
CA ARG A 373 7.06 0.52 3.69
C ARG A 373 5.71 -0.01 4.17
N GLY A 374 4.98 0.79 4.97
CA GLY A 374 3.66 0.43 5.47
C GLY A 374 2.63 0.14 4.37
N LEU A 375 2.68 0.88 3.25
CA LEU A 375 1.79 0.66 2.12
C LEU A 375 2.05 -0.70 1.44
N VAL A 376 3.33 -1.01 1.21
CA VAL A 376 3.74 -2.25 0.58
C VAL A 376 3.48 -3.43 1.53
N SER A 377 3.77 -3.29 2.82
CA SER A 377 3.42 -4.30 3.83
C SER A 377 1.93 -4.59 3.83
N ALA A 378 1.07 -3.57 3.82
CA ALA A 378 -0.38 -3.76 3.78
C ALA A 378 -0.84 -4.47 2.49
N ARG A 379 -0.20 -4.22 1.35
CA ARG A 379 -0.48 -4.93 0.10
C ARG A 379 -0.05 -6.41 0.18
N LEU A 380 1.12 -6.69 0.77
CA LEU A 380 1.61 -8.05 0.98
C LEU A 380 0.76 -8.83 2.00
N ASP A 381 0.27 -8.16 3.04
CA ASP A 381 -0.57 -8.77 4.08
C ASP A 381 -2.00 -9.06 3.60
N ALA A 382 -2.48 -8.37 2.56
CA ALA A 382 -3.77 -8.65 1.93
C ALA A 382 -3.73 -9.86 0.98
N LEU A 383 -2.55 -10.41 0.67
CA LEU A 383 -2.42 -11.57 -0.21
C LEU A 383 -2.95 -12.84 0.48
N PRO A 384 -3.53 -13.77 -0.30
CA PRO A 384 -3.77 -15.14 0.17
C PRO A 384 -2.50 -15.75 0.74
N ALA A 385 -2.63 -16.58 1.77
CA ALA A 385 -1.49 -17.09 2.54
C ALA A 385 -0.42 -17.78 1.67
N GLU A 386 -0.84 -18.57 0.67
CA GLU A 386 0.05 -19.26 -0.26
C GLU A 386 0.84 -18.29 -1.13
N GLU A 387 0.19 -17.25 -1.66
CA GLU A 387 0.83 -16.22 -2.47
C GLU A 387 1.81 -15.38 -1.63
N ARG A 388 1.40 -15.05 -0.40
CA ARG A 388 2.21 -14.32 0.57
C ARG A 388 3.48 -15.09 0.93
N ASP A 389 3.36 -16.38 1.23
CA ASP A 389 4.53 -17.21 1.56
C ASP A 389 5.52 -17.28 0.38
N VAL A 390 5.02 -17.46 -0.85
CA VAL A 390 5.85 -17.51 -2.05
C VAL A 390 6.58 -16.18 -2.32
N ILE A 391 5.90 -15.03 -2.23
CA ILE A 391 6.55 -13.73 -2.49
C ILE A 391 7.55 -13.37 -1.39
N LEU A 392 7.26 -13.73 -0.13
CA LEU A 392 8.20 -13.54 0.96
C LEU A 392 9.42 -14.45 0.80
N ASP A 393 9.27 -15.69 0.33
CA ASP A 393 10.39 -16.60 0.08
C ASP A 393 11.22 -16.14 -1.15
N ALA A 394 10.56 -15.66 -2.21
CA ALA A 394 11.22 -15.07 -3.39
C ALA A 394 12.06 -13.83 -3.05
N SER A 395 11.63 -13.04 -2.06
CA SER A 395 12.37 -11.85 -1.64
C SER A 395 13.80 -12.15 -1.13
N ILE A 396 14.00 -13.37 -0.61
CA ILE A 396 15.26 -13.87 -0.08
C ILE A 396 16.21 -14.22 -1.23
N ALA A 397 15.68 -14.79 -2.32
CA ALA A 397 16.43 -15.07 -3.55
C ALA A 397 16.97 -13.79 -4.20
N GLY A 398 16.19 -12.71 -4.15
CA GLY A 398 16.61 -11.38 -4.57
C GLY A 398 15.67 -10.75 -5.60
N ARG A 399 16.15 -9.74 -6.33
CA ARG A 399 15.36 -9.07 -7.37
C ARG A 399 14.95 -10.03 -8.49
N ILE A 400 15.84 -10.96 -8.84
CA ILE A 400 15.64 -12.03 -9.82
C ILE A 400 15.65 -13.35 -9.05
N PHE A 401 14.73 -14.25 -9.39
CA PHE A 401 14.62 -15.55 -8.74
C PHE A 401 14.11 -16.63 -9.72
N TRP A 402 14.29 -17.88 -9.33
CA TRP A 402 13.98 -19.05 -10.17
C TRP A 402 13.04 -20.01 -9.47
N ARG A 403 12.28 -20.78 -10.25
CA ARG A 403 11.32 -21.74 -9.70
C ARG A 403 12.04 -22.83 -8.89
N GLY A 404 13.14 -23.38 -9.39
CA GLY A 404 13.91 -24.41 -8.69
C GLY A 404 14.45 -23.94 -7.33
N ALA A 405 14.81 -22.66 -7.20
CA ALA A 405 15.20 -22.07 -5.92
C ALA A 405 14.03 -22.04 -4.93
N LEU A 406 12.84 -21.66 -5.41
CA LEU A 406 11.62 -21.59 -4.60
C LEU A 406 11.13 -22.98 -4.18
N GLU A 407 11.21 -23.98 -5.05
CA GLU A 407 10.82 -25.35 -4.75
C GLU A 407 11.61 -25.95 -3.56
N ARG A 408 12.85 -25.49 -3.33
CA ARG A 408 13.67 -25.94 -2.18
C ARG A 408 13.27 -25.32 -0.85
N ILE A 409 12.62 -24.15 -0.86
CA ILE A 409 12.30 -23.39 0.36
C ILE A 409 10.81 -23.34 0.66
N ALA A 410 9.96 -23.58 -0.35
CA ALA A 410 8.51 -23.53 -0.24
C ALA A 410 8.00 -24.53 0.81
N ARG A 411 7.08 -24.08 1.65
CA ARG A 411 6.39 -24.94 2.63
C ARG A 411 5.54 -26.01 1.94
N ASP A 412 4.90 -25.62 0.84
CA ASP A 412 4.11 -26.49 -0.02
C ASP A 412 4.46 -26.23 -1.50
N PRO A 413 5.31 -27.07 -2.12
CA PRO A 413 5.67 -26.92 -3.52
C PRO A 413 4.50 -27.13 -4.50
N SER A 414 3.41 -27.78 -4.08
CA SER A 414 2.30 -28.12 -4.98
C SER A 414 1.50 -26.90 -5.44
N CYS A 415 1.37 -25.87 -4.59
CA CYS A 415 0.68 -24.62 -4.91
C CYS A 415 1.58 -23.56 -5.59
N LEU A 416 2.89 -23.80 -5.68
CA LEU A 416 3.87 -22.80 -6.14
C LEU A 416 3.55 -22.23 -7.54
N ALA A 417 3.16 -23.10 -8.49
CA ALA A 417 2.84 -22.66 -9.85
C ALA A 417 1.59 -21.77 -9.90
N VAL A 418 0.57 -22.09 -9.10
CA VAL A 418 -0.68 -21.31 -9.01
C VAL A 418 -0.40 -19.96 -8.33
N ALA A 419 0.38 -19.96 -7.25
CA ALA A 419 0.78 -18.76 -6.55
C ALA A 419 1.61 -17.82 -7.43
N LEU A 420 2.60 -18.32 -8.16
CA LEU A 420 3.40 -17.50 -9.10
C LEU A 420 2.53 -16.87 -10.20
N ALA A 421 1.59 -17.62 -10.76
CA ALA A 421 0.66 -17.09 -11.76
C ALA A 421 -0.29 -16.03 -11.17
N ALA A 422 -0.71 -16.18 -9.91
CA ALA A 422 -1.52 -15.18 -9.21
C ALA A 422 -0.71 -13.90 -8.93
N LEU A 423 0.52 -14.03 -8.42
CA LEU A 423 1.43 -12.91 -8.17
C LEU A 423 1.76 -12.12 -9.45
N GLU A 424 1.88 -12.82 -10.59
CA GLU A 424 2.05 -12.19 -11.90
C GLU A 424 0.78 -11.43 -12.34
N ARG A 425 -0.41 -12.02 -12.20
CA ARG A 425 -1.69 -11.31 -12.46
C ARG A 425 -1.89 -10.10 -11.56
N ARG A 426 -1.32 -10.10 -10.36
CA ARG A 426 -1.35 -8.98 -9.41
C ARG A 426 -0.26 -7.93 -9.68
N ASP A 427 0.53 -8.08 -10.74
CA ASP A 427 1.63 -7.20 -11.13
C ASP A 427 2.65 -6.97 -9.99
N LEU A 428 2.95 -8.03 -9.23
CA LEU A 428 3.98 -8.02 -8.19
C LEU A 428 5.32 -8.53 -8.72
N ILE A 429 5.24 -9.49 -9.64
CA ILE A 429 6.36 -10.13 -10.32
C ILE A 429 6.03 -10.20 -11.81
N HIS A 430 7.05 -10.35 -12.64
CA HIS A 430 6.86 -10.68 -14.05
C HIS A 430 7.80 -11.82 -14.43
N ARG A 431 7.34 -12.68 -15.34
CA ARG A 431 8.17 -13.74 -15.89
C ARG A 431 9.14 -13.16 -16.92
N ASP A 432 10.41 -13.49 -16.80
CA ASP A 432 11.43 -13.10 -17.76
C ASP A 432 11.38 -14.00 -19.00
N ALA A 433 11.65 -13.42 -20.18
CA ALA A 433 11.67 -14.17 -21.44
C ALA A 433 12.82 -15.18 -21.51
N VAL A 434 13.92 -14.91 -20.80
CA VAL A 434 15.13 -15.74 -20.78
C VAL A 434 15.52 -16.00 -19.32
N SER A 435 15.79 -17.27 -19.00
CA SER A 435 16.35 -17.67 -17.71
C SER A 435 17.88 -17.72 -17.78
N ARG A 436 18.54 -17.24 -16.73
CA ARG A 436 19.99 -17.40 -16.54
C ARG A 436 20.40 -18.81 -16.07
N ILE A 437 19.44 -19.62 -15.63
CA ILE A 437 19.67 -21.00 -15.24
C ILE A 437 19.03 -21.91 -16.27
N GLU A 438 19.85 -22.77 -16.88
CA GLU A 438 19.41 -23.71 -17.90
C GLU A 438 18.33 -24.65 -17.35
N GLY A 439 17.23 -24.80 -18.11
CA GLY A 439 16.12 -25.67 -17.74
C GLY A 439 15.18 -25.13 -16.65
N ASP A 440 15.43 -23.94 -16.10
CA ASP A 440 14.57 -23.31 -15.10
C ASP A 440 13.82 -22.09 -15.66
N VAL A 441 12.77 -21.67 -14.95
CA VAL A 441 11.98 -20.49 -15.23
C VAL A 441 12.40 -19.36 -14.29
N GLN A 442 12.55 -18.16 -14.83
CA GLN A 442 13.00 -16.98 -14.11
C GLN A 442 11.87 -15.94 -14.00
N TRP A 443 11.81 -15.30 -12.84
CA TRP A 443 10.97 -14.14 -12.60
C TRP A 443 11.81 -13.01 -12.00
N SER A 444 11.29 -11.81 -12.18
CA SER A 444 11.81 -10.60 -11.58
C SER A 444 10.71 -9.90 -10.80
N PHE A 445 11.04 -9.37 -9.62
CA PHE A 445 10.15 -8.43 -8.94
C PHE A 445 9.91 -7.23 -9.85
N LYS A 446 8.64 -6.83 -9.97
CA LYS A 446 8.27 -5.63 -10.72
C LYS A 446 8.99 -4.39 -10.16
N HIS A 447 9.10 -4.36 -8.82
CA HIS A 447 9.57 -3.24 -8.04
C HIS A 447 10.54 -3.71 -6.95
N VAL A 448 11.70 -3.05 -6.81
CA VAL A 448 12.71 -3.43 -5.80
C VAL A 448 12.17 -3.26 -4.39
N LEU A 449 11.33 -2.24 -4.20
CA LEU A 449 10.68 -1.97 -2.92
C LEU A 449 9.82 -3.13 -2.42
N ILE A 450 9.08 -3.79 -3.32
CA ILE A 450 8.25 -4.96 -2.95
C ILE A 450 9.15 -6.06 -2.39
N ARG A 451 10.28 -6.31 -3.06
CA ARG A 451 11.27 -7.27 -2.62
C ARG A 451 11.86 -6.89 -1.26
N ASP A 452 12.24 -5.63 -1.05
CA ASP A 452 12.89 -5.21 0.20
C ASP A 452 11.93 -5.27 1.39
N VAL A 453 10.68 -4.82 1.22
CA VAL A 453 9.65 -4.95 2.27
C VAL A 453 9.32 -6.42 2.54
N ALA A 454 9.15 -7.24 1.50
CA ALA A 454 8.92 -8.67 1.65
C ALA A 454 10.09 -9.36 2.39
N TYR A 455 11.32 -8.96 2.08
CA TYR A 455 12.51 -9.46 2.76
C TYR A 455 12.50 -9.05 4.23
N ASP A 456 12.14 -7.81 4.56
CA ASP A 456 12.09 -7.30 5.93
C ASP A 456 10.99 -7.94 6.78
N LEU A 457 9.89 -8.41 6.17
CA LEU A 457 8.84 -9.16 6.86
C LEU A 457 9.24 -10.59 7.26
N GLN A 458 10.32 -11.15 6.70
CA GLN A 458 10.74 -12.52 7.00
C GLN A 458 11.45 -12.62 8.36
N PRO A 459 11.09 -13.59 9.22
CA PRO A 459 11.83 -13.83 10.46
C PRO A 459 13.31 -14.19 10.20
N ARG A 460 14.23 -13.67 11.02
CA ARG A 460 15.69 -13.90 10.88
C ARG A 460 16.07 -15.38 10.76
N ALA A 461 15.43 -16.25 11.54
CA ALA A 461 15.68 -17.69 11.50
C ALA A 461 15.30 -18.31 10.14
N ARG A 462 14.17 -17.89 9.56
CA ARG A 462 13.75 -18.35 8.23
C ARG A 462 14.63 -17.80 7.13
N ARG A 463 15.07 -16.53 7.21
CA ARG A 463 16.03 -15.97 6.25
C ARG A 463 17.31 -16.80 6.18
N ARG A 464 17.88 -17.18 7.32
CA ARG A 464 19.09 -18.02 7.37
C ARG A 464 18.91 -19.35 6.65
N GLU A 465 17.81 -20.05 6.92
CA GLU A 465 17.55 -21.36 6.29
C GLU A 465 17.34 -21.23 4.78
N ALA A 466 16.51 -20.28 4.35
CA ALA A 466 16.24 -20.06 2.94
C ALA A 466 17.50 -19.62 2.18
N HIS A 467 18.32 -18.74 2.77
CA HIS A 467 19.60 -18.35 2.19
C HIS A 467 20.53 -19.57 1.96
N ARG A 468 20.55 -20.54 2.88
CA ARG A 468 21.31 -21.80 2.70
C ARG A 468 20.81 -22.57 1.48
N HIS A 469 19.53 -22.87 1.43
CA HIS A 469 18.95 -23.66 0.32
C HIS A 469 19.07 -22.98 -1.04
N ILE A 470 18.95 -21.65 -1.09
CA ILE A 470 19.17 -20.88 -2.31
C ILE A 470 20.65 -20.93 -2.73
N ALA A 471 21.58 -20.84 -1.78
CA ALA A 471 23.01 -21.00 -2.07
C ALA A 471 23.31 -22.38 -2.67
N GLU A 472 22.81 -23.45 -2.04
CA GLU A 472 22.93 -24.83 -2.53
C GLU A 472 22.28 -25.02 -3.92
N PHE A 473 21.25 -24.24 -4.24
CA PHE A 473 20.60 -24.28 -5.55
C PHE A 473 21.48 -23.64 -6.61
N ILE A 474 21.94 -22.41 -6.35
CA ILE A 474 22.82 -21.68 -7.28
C ILE A 474 24.12 -22.47 -7.50
N GLU A 475 24.71 -23.04 -6.46
CA GLU A 475 25.94 -23.84 -6.57
C GLU A 475 25.75 -25.11 -7.41
N ALA A 476 24.60 -25.80 -7.27
CA ALA A 476 24.29 -26.98 -8.08
C ALA A 476 23.97 -26.64 -9.54
N SER A 477 23.39 -25.46 -9.79
CA SER A 477 22.89 -25.04 -11.09
C SER A 477 23.90 -24.21 -11.90
N THR A 478 25.00 -23.77 -11.30
CA THR A 478 26.01 -22.93 -11.95
C THR A 478 27.43 -23.50 -11.74
N PRO A 479 27.90 -24.41 -12.61
CA PRO A 479 29.20 -25.06 -12.46
C PRO A 479 30.41 -24.13 -12.68
N GLU A 480 30.23 -22.97 -13.32
CA GLU A 480 31.29 -21.95 -13.45
C GLU A 480 31.07 -20.80 -12.45
N VAL A 481 32.08 -20.56 -11.60
CA VAL A 481 32.08 -19.60 -10.47
C VAL A 481 32.00 -18.12 -10.92
N GLY A 482 31.96 -17.86 -12.24
CA GLY A 482 32.19 -16.55 -12.85
C GLY A 482 31.17 -15.45 -12.49
N GLU A 483 29.95 -15.50 -13.06
CA GLU A 483 28.96 -14.42 -12.87
C GLU A 483 28.11 -14.57 -11.60
N ALA A 484 27.86 -15.80 -11.14
CA ALA A 484 27.01 -16.07 -9.96
C ALA A 484 27.76 -16.02 -8.63
N GLY A 485 29.11 -15.98 -8.64
CA GLY A 485 29.93 -16.15 -7.43
C GLY A 485 29.65 -15.13 -6.33
N ALA A 486 29.45 -13.85 -6.68
CA ALA A 486 29.13 -12.82 -5.71
C ALA A 486 27.71 -12.96 -5.12
N ALA A 487 26.74 -13.41 -5.93
CA ALA A 487 25.39 -13.67 -5.45
C ALA A 487 25.39 -14.87 -4.49
N LEU A 488 26.05 -15.96 -4.89
CA LEU A 488 26.24 -17.15 -4.06
C LEU A 488 26.91 -16.83 -2.72
N ALA A 489 27.96 -16.00 -2.74
CA ALA A 489 28.65 -15.56 -1.54
C ALA A 489 27.73 -14.78 -0.58
N ARG A 490 26.87 -13.90 -1.10
CA ARG A 490 25.86 -13.16 -0.31
C ARG A 490 24.81 -14.10 0.30
N HIS A 491 24.40 -15.16 -0.40
CA HIS A 491 23.51 -16.18 0.19
C HIS A 491 24.19 -16.96 1.30
N TRP A 492 25.44 -17.40 1.13
CA TRP A 492 26.18 -18.05 2.22
C TRP A 492 26.36 -17.14 3.44
N ARG A 493 26.63 -15.84 3.21
CA ARG A 493 26.67 -14.83 4.27
C ARG A 493 25.32 -14.73 4.98
N GLY A 494 24.22 -14.67 4.23
CA GLY A 494 22.85 -14.61 4.76
C GLY A 494 22.46 -15.86 5.57
N ALA A 495 23.03 -17.03 5.26
CA ALA A 495 22.86 -18.26 6.04
C ALA A 495 23.66 -18.26 7.36
N GLY A 496 24.67 -17.40 7.46
CA GLY A 496 25.65 -17.37 8.55
C GLY A 496 26.82 -18.34 8.35
N GLU A 497 26.97 -18.91 7.15
CA GLU A 497 28.07 -19.80 6.79
C GLU A 497 29.26 -18.97 6.27
N LEU A 498 29.90 -18.22 7.17
CA LEU A 498 30.89 -17.19 6.81
C LEU A 498 32.09 -17.74 6.03
N GLU A 499 32.55 -18.96 6.34
CA GLU A 499 33.67 -19.59 5.63
C GLU A 499 33.33 -19.85 4.15
N HIS A 500 32.10 -20.34 3.88
CA HIS A 500 31.61 -20.51 2.52
C HIS A 500 31.46 -19.16 1.82
N ALA A 501 30.95 -18.14 2.52
CA ALA A 501 30.81 -16.80 1.97
C ALA A 501 32.18 -16.22 1.55
N VAL A 502 33.17 -16.24 2.44
CA VAL A 502 34.52 -15.71 2.18
C VAL A 502 35.17 -16.40 0.99
N LYS A 503 35.09 -17.75 0.91
CA LYS A 503 35.60 -18.53 -0.23
C LYS A 503 35.02 -18.02 -1.57
N HIS A 504 33.71 -17.82 -1.63
CA HIS A 504 33.04 -17.40 -2.86
C HIS A 504 33.25 -15.92 -3.19
N PHE A 505 33.32 -15.03 -2.19
CA PHE A 505 33.68 -13.62 -2.41
C PHE A 505 35.09 -13.48 -2.97
N VAL A 506 36.06 -14.26 -2.46
CA VAL A 506 37.43 -14.26 -2.99
C VAL A 506 37.46 -14.75 -4.43
N ALA A 507 36.81 -15.86 -4.74
CA ALA A 507 36.76 -16.39 -6.10
C ALA A 507 36.10 -15.40 -7.07
N ALA A 508 34.98 -14.77 -6.67
CA ALA A 508 34.32 -13.74 -7.47
C ALA A 508 35.18 -12.48 -7.65
N ALA A 509 35.94 -12.08 -6.63
CA ALA A 509 36.87 -10.96 -6.73
C ALA A 509 38.05 -11.26 -7.66
N GLU A 510 38.57 -12.49 -7.64
CA GLU A 510 39.63 -12.94 -8.56
C GLU A 510 39.16 -12.97 -10.02
N GLU A 511 37.92 -13.39 -10.27
CA GLU A 511 37.29 -13.30 -11.59
C GLU A 511 37.12 -11.84 -12.02
N ALA A 512 36.54 -10.99 -11.17
CA ALA A 512 36.37 -9.57 -11.46
C ALA A 512 37.70 -8.87 -11.75
N GLU A 513 38.79 -9.26 -11.08
CA GLU A 513 40.13 -8.81 -11.42
C GLU A 513 40.58 -9.27 -12.81
N ARG A 514 40.35 -10.54 -13.18
CA ARG A 514 40.70 -11.08 -14.51
C ARG A 514 39.88 -10.40 -15.62
N GLY A 515 38.61 -10.11 -15.37
CA GLY A 515 37.69 -9.38 -16.25
C GLY A 515 37.81 -7.85 -16.21
N TRP A 516 38.86 -7.31 -15.60
CA TRP A 516 39.12 -5.85 -15.51
C TRP A 516 38.09 -5.00 -14.75
N ALA A 517 37.15 -5.61 -14.03
CA ALA A 517 36.19 -4.93 -13.16
C ALA A 517 36.80 -4.59 -11.78
N LYS A 518 37.89 -3.79 -11.77
CA LYS A 518 38.73 -3.55 -10.58
C LYS A 518 37.97 -2.94 -9.41
N GLN A 519 37.09 -1.97 -9.67
CA GLN A 519 36.26 -1.35 -8.64
C GLN A 519 35.32 -2.36 -7.97
N TYR A 520 34.77 -3.29 -8.74
CA TYR A 520 33.91 -4.35 -8.20
C TYR A 520 34.73 -5.37 -7.39
N ALA A 521 35.91 -5.74 -7.85
CA ALA A 521 36.83 -6.60 -7.09
C ALA A 521 37.21 -6.00 -5.72
N VAL A 522 37.46 -4.68 -5.65
CA VAL A 522 37.71 -3.96 -4.39
C VAL A 522 36.53 -4.14 -3.42
N THR A 523 35.30 -3.99 -3.89
CA THR A 523 34.10 -4.19 -3.07
C THR A 523 33.99 -5.61 -2.54
N LEU A 524 34.23 -6.62 -3.39
CA LEU A 524 34.16 -8.03 -3.01
C LEU A 524 35.25 -8.44 -2.01
N TYR A 525 36.48 -7.92 -2.14
CA TYR A 525 37.54 -8.16 -1.15
C TYR A 525 37.27 -7.48 0.19
N LYS A 526 36.65 -6.29 0.20
CA LYS A 526 36.21 -5.64 1.45
C LYS A 526 35.14 -6.46 2.15
N GLU A 527 34.12 -6.92 1.42
CA GLU A 527 33.09 -7.81 1.94
C GLU A 527 33.70 -9.08 2.57
N ALA A 528 34.63 -9.74 1.88
CA ALA A 528 35.34 -10.91 2.41
C ALA A 528 36.13 -10.60 3.70
N LEU A 529 36.82 -9.45 3.74
CA LEU A 529 37.61 -9.01 4.89
C LEU A 529 36.73 -8.72 6.11
N ASP A 530 35.60 -8.03 5.92
CA ASP A 530 34.67 -7.66 7.00
C ASP A 530 34.03 -8.88 7.69
N MET A 531 34.03 -10.04 7.03
CA MET A 531 33.52 -11.31 7.58
C MET A 531 34.61 -12.23 8.14
N THR A 532 35.89 -11.90 7.91
CA THR A 532 37.00 -12.73 8.37
C THR A 532 37.35 -12.34 9.82
N PRO A 533 37.36 -13.30 10.76
CA PRO A 533 37.77 -13.04 12.14
C PRO A 533 39.20 -12.46 12.24
N ASP A 534 39.41 -11.48 13.13
CA ASP A 534 40.72 -10.80 13.29
C ASP A 534 41.84 -11.74 13.78
N ASP A 535 41.50 -12.89 14.34
CA ASP A 535 42.43 -13.93 14.79
C ASP A 535 42.95 -14.82 13.65
N ASP A 536 42.31 -14.81 12.47
CA ASP A 536 42.82 -15.45 11.24
C ASP A 536 43.83 -14.53 10.54
N VAL A 537 44.98 -14.33 11.18
CA VAL A 537 46.03 -13.38 10.78
C VAL A 537 46.53 -13.63 9.36
N GLU A 538 46.59 -14.89 8.91
CA GLU A 538 47.06 -15.24 7.58
C GLU A 538 46.04 -14.85 6.50
N ARG A 539 44.76 -15.17 6.70
CA ARG A 539 43.70 -14.83 5.76
C ARG A 539 43.45 -13.33 5.70
N VAL A 540 43.46 -12.63 6.83
CA VAL A 540 43.39 -11.16 6.89
C VAL A 540 44.55 -10.52 6.12
N ARG A 541 45.78 -11.02 6.31
CA ARG A 541 46.95 -10.52 5.57
C ARG A 541 46.81 -10.76 4.07
N PHE A 542 46.34 -11.95 3.67
CA PHE A 542 46.09 -12.28 2.27
C PHE A 542 45.05 -11.33 1.65
N LEU A 543 43.89 -11.16 2.28
CA LEU A 543 42.81 -10.29 1.79
C LEU A 543 43.24 -8.82 1.71
N ARG A 544 43.94 -8.30 2.72
CA ARG A 544 44.49 -6.93 2.69
C ARG A 544 45.48 -6.74 1.55
N LYS A 545 46.34 -7.73 1.28
CA LYS A 545 47.27 -7.69 0.15
C LYS A 545 46.51 -7.65 -1.19
N ARG A 546 45.52 -8.52 -1.38
CA ARG A 546 44.71 -8.54 -2.62
C ARG A 546 43.91 -7.25 -2.80
N LEU A 547 43.28 -6.76 -1.74
CA LEU A 547 42.57 -5.48 -1.72
C LEU A 547 43.47 -4.31 -2.12
N ALA A 548 44.69 -4.22 -1.56
CA ALA A 548 45.65 -3.17 -1.90
C ALA A 548 46.08 -3.23 -3.37
N VAL A 549 46.32 -4.44 -3.91
CA VAL A 549 46.64 -4.63 -5.33
C VAL A 549 45.47 -4.19 -6.22
N ALA A 550 44.24 -4.57 -5.89
CA ALA A 550 43.05 -4.16 -6.64
C ALA A 550 42.84 -2.64 -6.60
N GLN A 551 43.02 -2.00 -5.44
CA GLN A 551 42.92 -0.55 -5.25
C GLN A 551 44.00 0.22 -6.02
N GLN A 552 45.24 -0.24 -5.96
CA GLN A 552 46.35 0.37 -6.70
C GLN A 552 46.12 0.28 -8.22
N THR A 553 45.66 -0.88 -8.70
CA THR A 553 45.34 -1.07 -10.12
C THR A 553 44.18 -0.18 -10.57
N TYR A 554 43.17 0.01 -9.73
CA TYR A 554 42.05 0.93 -9.99
C TYR A 554 42.50 2.40 -10.07
N MET A 555 43.30 2.88 -9.11
CA MET A 555 43.82 4.26 -9.11
C MET A 555 44.66 4.57 -10.36
N HIS A 556 45.46 3.62 -10.82
CA HIS A 556 46.24 3.80 -12.05
C HIS A 556 45.41 3.78 -13.33
N MET A 557 44.20 3.18 -13.33
CA MET A 557 43.27 3.27 -14.46
C MET A 557 42.59 4.63 -14.54
N ASP A 558 42.18 5.19 -13.40
CA ASP A 558 41.62 6.55 -13.33
C ASP A 558 42.66 7.60 -13.76
N ASP A 559 43.93 7.44 -13.33
CA ASP A 559 45.05 8.28 -13.77
C ASP A 559 45.32 8.14 -15.29
N ALA A 560 45.24 6.92 -15.84
CA ALA A 560 45.44 6.68 -17.28
C ALA A 560 44.28 7.25 -18.15
N HIS A 561 43.05 7.23 -17.64
CA HIS A 561 41.89 7.89 -18.24
C HIS A 561 42.01 9.43 -18.18
N LEU A 562 42.47 9.98 -17.06
CA LEU A 562 42.73 11.42 -16.89
C LEU A 562 43.88 11.94 -17.76
N LEU A 563 44.87 11.08 -18.06
CA LEU A 563 46.02 11.39 -18.93
C LEU A 563 45.77 11.12 -20.43
N GLY A 564 44.57 10.67 -20.81
CA GLY A 564 44.20 10.47 -22.22
C GLY A 564 44.87 9.29 -22.92
N LEU A 565 45.37 8.29 -22.18
CA LEU A 565 46.11 7.15 -22.73
C LEU A 565 45.25 5.89 -22.95
N GLY A 566 43.93 5.99 -22.85
CA GLY A 566 42.98 4.86 -22.81
C GLY A 566 42.11 4.63 -24.04
N SER A 567 42.60 4.91 -25.26
CA SER A 567 41.94 4.46 -26.49
C SER A 567 42.95 3.79 -27.43
N GLY A 568 43.26 2.53 -27.14
CA GLY A 568 43.90 1.61 -28.07
C GLY A 568 43.03 0.36 -28.15
N GLU A 569 42.41 0.15 -29.30
CA GLU A 569 41.66 -1.06 -29.64
C GLU A 569 42.52 -2.33 -29.45
N ASN A 570 42.00 -3.29 -28.68
CA ASN A 570 41.84 -4.69 -29.09
C ASN A 570 41.05 -5.48 -28.04
#